data_AF-A0A0V8CXW9-F1
#
_entry.id   AF-A0A0V8CXW9-F1
#
_cell.length_a   1.000
_cell.length_b   1.000
_cell.length_c   1.000
_cell.angle_alpha   90.00
_cell.angle_beta   90.00
_cell.angle_gamma   90.00
#
_symmetry.space_group_name_H-M   'P 1'
#
loop_
_entity.id
_entity.type
_entity.pdbx_description
1 polymer ?
#
loop_
_entity_poly.entity_id
_entity_poly.type
_entity_poly.pdbx_seq_one_letter_code
_entity_poly.pdbx_strand_id
1 'polypeptide(L)'
;MELKDIYKIEKITQDELDNVNLLIENGWVILQIGTDEHRYDRLGFPVGSETIFFVAADKPTFEAFNLKLYQQQLEIQAAAQSLADSITSELEATKRIRNRDKSIKVSREYSGDYSTVISDDDLPF
;
A
#
# COMPACT_ATOMS: atom_id res chain seq x y z
N MET A 1 -7.34 35.84 -2.80
CA MET A 1 -7.92 35.38 -1.51
C MET A 1 -7.51 36.38 -0.45
N GLU A 2 -8.47 36.97 0.26
CA GLU A 2 -8.20 37.86 1.40
C GLU A 2 -8.23 37.05 2.71
N LEU A 3 -7.68 37.60 3.80
CA LEU A 3 -7.68 36.92 5.11
C LEU A 3 -9.08 36.52 5.58
N LYS A 4 -10.11 37.30 5.21
CA LYS A 4 -11.51 37.04 5.57
C LYS A 4 -12.11 35.81 4.87
N ASP A 5 -11.51 35.39 3.76
CA ASP A 5 -11.98 34.29 2.94
C ASP A 5 -11.37 32.94 3.39
N ILE A 6 -10.40 32.99 4.31
CA ILE A 6 -9.72 31.81 4.84
C ILE A 6 -10.69 31.00 5.68
N TYR A 7 -10.91 29.76 5.26
CA TYR A 7 -11.72 28.80 5.99
C TYR A 7 -10.85 27.86 6.84
N LYS A 8 -9.72 27.41 6.28
CA LYS A 8 -8.81 26.45 6.93
C LYS A 8 -7.36 26.87 6.76
N ILE A 9 -6.57 26.63 7.81
CA ILE A 9 -5.12 26.80 7.84
C ILE A 9 -4.49 25.49 8.30
N GLU A 10 -3.39 25.11 7.66
CA GLU A 10 -2.54 23.98 8.05
C GLU A 10 -1.10 24.45 8.28
N LYS A 11 -0.50 23.91 9.35
CA LYS A 11 0.92 24.09 9.69
C LYS A 11 1.65 22.83 9.24
N ILE A 12 2.62 22.99 8.35
CA ILE A 12 3.39 21.89 7.77
C ILE A 12 4.87 22.16 8.00
N THR A 13 5.63 21.13 8.37
CA THR A 13 7.07 21.25 8.60
C THR A 13 7.88 20.97 7.34
N GLN A 14 9.17 21.28 7.38
CA GLN A 14 10.08 21.09 6.25
C GLN A 14 10.17 19.64 5.76
N ASP A 15 9.98 18.67 6.65
CA ASP A 15 10.02 17.25 6.31
C ASP A 15 8.80 16.80 5.48
N GLU A 16 7.75 17.62 5.43
CA GLU A 16 6.49 17.36 4.76
C GLU A 16 6.29 18.27 3.52
N LEU A 17 7.38 18.65 2.86
CA LEU A 17 7.35 19.61 1.75
C LEU A 17 6.51 19.13 0.55
N ASP A 18 6.42 17.81 0.35
CA ASP A 18 5.54 17.20 -0.65
C ASP A 18 4.06 17.47 -0.36
N ASN A 19 3.67 17.54 0.91
CA ASN A 19 2.31 17.92 1.30
C ASN A 19 2.05 19.40 0.98
N VAL A 20 3.03 20.28 1.20
CA VAL A 20 2.92 21.70 0.82
C VAL A 20 2.70 21.83 -0.69
N ASN A 21 3.50 21.12 -1.50
CA ASN A 21 3.36 21.12 -2.95
C ASN A 21 1.98 20.62 -3.38
N LEU A 22 1.52 19.49 -2.82
CA LEU A 22 0.20 18.93 -3.10
C LEU A 22 -0.92 19.92 -2.78
N LEU A 23 -0.87 20.59 -1.64
CA LEU A 23 -1.89 21.57 -1.26
C LEU A 23 -1.93 22.75 -2.24
N ILE A 24 -0.76 23.27 -2.63
CA ILE A 24 -0.65 24.38 -3.59
C ILE A 24 -1.18 23.99 -4.97
N GLU A 25 -0.85 22.80 -5.46
CA GLU A 25 -1.38 22.27 -6.72
C GLU A 25 -2.91 22.15 -6.72
N ASN A 26 -3.51 21.96 -5.55
CA ASN A 26 -4.97 21.89 -5.38
C ASN A 26 -5.59 23.24 -4.98
N GLY A 27 -4.87 24.35 -5.18
CA GLY A 27 -5.41 25.71 -5.05
C GLY A 27 -5.28 26.33 -3.66
N TRP A 28 -4.62 25.65 -2.71
CA TRP A 28 -4.28 26.27 -1.44
C TRP A 28 -3.18 27.32 -1.62
N VAL A 29 -3.11 28.29 -0.72
CA VAL A 29 -2.18 29.42 -0.80
C VAL A 29 -1.28 29.45 0.43
N ILE A 30 0.02 29.69 0.20
CA ILE A 30 0.97 29.93 1.28
C ILE A 30 0.65 31.30 1.92
N LEU A 31 0.36 31.30 3.22
CA LEU A 31 0.19 32.52 4.01
C LEU A 31 1.52 33.02 4.56
N GLN A 32 2.33 32.11 5.08
CA GLN A 32 3.59 32.45 5.75
C GLN A 32 4.57 31.30 5.68
N ILE A 33 5.84 31.64 5.51
CA ILE A 33 6.98 30.74 5.73
C ILE A 33 7.72 31.29 6.94
N GLY A 34 7.94 30.45 7.94
CA GLY A 34 8.62 30.79 9.17
C GLY A 34 9.65 29.75 9.55
N THR A 35 10.29 29.97 10.68
CA THR A 35 11.22 29.03 11.29
C THR A 35 10.80 28.78 12.74
N ASP A 36 10.66 27.52 13.14
CA ASP A 36 10.53 27.15 14.55
C ASP A 36 11.88 27.25 15.26
N GLU A 37 11.82 27.34 16.59
CA GLU A 37 12.91 27.35 17.57
C GLU A 37 14.32 27.19 16.98
N HIS A 38 15.11 28.28 17.05
CA HIS A 38 16.54 28.19 16.77
C HIS A 38 17.18 27.22 17.78
N ARG A 39 17.65 26.08 17.28
CA ARG A 39 18.45 25.17 18.09
C ARG A 39 19.87 25.74 18.13
N TYR A 40 20.34 26.05 19.33
CA TYR A 40 21.70 26.53 19.55
C TYR A 40 22.57 25.38 20.10
N ASP A 41 23.82 25.31 19.66
CA ASP A 41 24.82 24.41 20.25
C ASP A 41 25.14 24.88 21.69
N ARG A 42 25.87 24.05 22.44
CA ARG A 42 26.46 24.38 23.74
C ARG A 42 27.32 25.65 23.73
N LEU A 43 27.81 26.05 22.54
CA LEU A 43 28.58 27.27 22.31
C LEU A 43 27.72 28.47 21.88
N GLY A 44 26.40 28.31 21.78
CA GLY A 44 25.48 29.38 21.36
C GLY A 44 25.41 29.63 19.86
N PHE A 45 26.02 28.78 19.02
CA PHE A 45 25.91 28.88 17.56
C PHE A 45 24.60 28.24 17.07
N PRO A 46 23.89 28.84 16.08
CA PRO A 46 22.70 28.24 15.50
C PRO A 46 23.08 26.95 14.75
N VAL A 47 22.52 25.82 15.16
CA VAL A 47 22.77 24.48 14.60
C VAL A 47 21.69 24.07 13.61
N GLY A 48 20.51 24.68 13.70
CA GLY A 48 19.44 24.48 12.75
C GLY A 48 18.16 25.19 13.18
N SER A 49 17.31 25.47 12.19
CA SER A 49 15.96 25.95 12.38
C SER A 49 15.05 25.13 11.49
N GLU A 50 13.95 24.63 12.03
CA GLU A 50 12.97 23.88 11.26
C GLU A 50 12.08 24.86 10.49
N THR A 51 12.03 24.73 9.16
CA THR A 51 11.16 25.60 8.36
C THR A 51 9.71 25.17 8.53
N ILE A 52 8.81 26.13 8.77
CA ILE A 52 7.38 25.92 8.88
C ILE A 52 6.66 26.64 7.75
N PHE A 53 5.70 25.97 7.14
CA PHE A 53 4.79 26.51 6.14
C PHE A 53 3.39 26.61 6.74
N PHE A 54 2.76 27.77 6.60
CA PHE A 54 1.35 27.96 6.86
C PHE A 54 0.63 28.07 5.53
N VAL A 55 -0.21 27.08 5.23
CA VAL A 55 -0.98 27.03 3.98
C VAL A 55 -2.45 27.16 4.31
N ALA A 56 -3.20 27.87 3.47
CA ALA A 56 -4.61 28.12 3.71
C ALA A 56 -5.48 27.91 2.47
N ALA A 57 -6.73 27.57 2.73
CA ALA A 57 -7.76 27.41 1.72
C ALA A 57 -9.03 28.15 2.12
N ASP A 58 -9.74 28.65 1.11
CA ASP A 58 -11.13 29.01 1.24
C ASP A 58 -12.01 27.73 1.33
N LYS A 59 -13.27 27.92 1.68
CA LYS A 59 -14.19 26.79 1.90
C LYS A 59 -14.35 25.91 0.64
N PRO A 60 -14.59 26.46 -0.57
CA PRO A 60 -14.71 25.64 -1.79
C PRO A 60 -13.45 24.83 -2.08
N THR A 61 -12.27 25.42 -1.93
CA THR A 61 -10.99 24.74 -2.20
C THR A 61 -10.76 23.61 -1.20
N PHE A 62 -11.03 23.85 0.09
CA PHE A 62 -10.92 22.82 1.13
C PHE A 62 -11.87 21.64 0.89
N GLU A 63 -13.14 21.91 0.58
CA GLU A 63 -14.14 20.87 0.34
C GLU A 63 -13.82 20.06 -0.93
N ALA A 64 -13.40 20.74 -2.00
CA ALA A 64 -12.98 20.08 -3.24
C ALA A 64 -11.76 19.18 -3.04
N PHE A 65 -10.75 19.68 -2.30
CA PHE A 65 -9.55 18.90 -1.98
C PHE A 65 -9.88 17.64 -1.18
N ASN A 66 -10.68 17.76 -0.12
CA ASN A 66 -11.07 16.61 0.69
C ASN A 66 -11.90 15.58 -0.07
N LEU A 67 -12.81 16.04 -0.93
CA LEU A 67 -13.59 15.15 -1.78
C LEU A 67 -12.67 14.36 -2.73
N LYS A 68 -11.70 15.04 -3.35
CA LYS A 68 -10.70 14.40 -4.22
C LYS A 68 -9.85 13.38 -3.45
N LEU A 69 -9.38 13.75 -2.25
CA LEU A 69 -8.61 12.85 -1.38
C LEU A 69 -9.41 11.59 -1.02
N TYR A 70 -10.68 11.76 -0.66
CA TYR A 70 -11.58 10.65 -0.35
C TYR A 70 -11.80 9.72 -1.55
N GLN A 71 -11.99 10.28 -2.76
CA GLN A 71 -12.12 9.50 -3.99
C GLN A 71 -10.85 8.70 -4.29
N GLN A 72 -9.67 9.32 -4.17
CA GLN A 72 -8.39 8.62 -4.34
C GLN A 72 -8.22 7.47 -3.34
N GLN A 73 -8.63 7.67 -2.09
CA GLN A 73 -8.56 6.62 -1.08
C GLN A 73 -9.45 5.42 -1.43
N LEU A 74 -10.67 5.67 -1.93
CA LEU A 74 -11.57 4.61 -2.39
C LEU A 74 -10.97 3.82 -3.57
N GLU A 75 -10.35 4.51 -4.53
CA GLU A 75 -9.67 3.86 -5.66
C GLU A 75 -8.50 2.99 -5.22
N ILE A 76 -7.67 3.48 -4.30
CA ILE A 76 -6.55 2.71 -3.73
C ILE A 76 -7.07 1.47 -3.00
N GLN A 77 -8.13 1.59 -2.21
CA GLN A 77 -8.74 0.46 -1.52
C GLN A 77 -9.27 -0.59 -2.50
N ALA A 78 -9.98 -0.17 -3.54
CA ALA A 78 -10.49 -1.06 -4.57
C ALA A 78 -9.34 -1.78 -5.32
N ALA A 79 -8.28 -1.05 -5.67
CA ALA A 79 -7.10 -1.62 -6.32
C ALA A 79 -6.37 -2.62 -5.42
N ALA A 80 -6.20 -2.29 -4.13
CA ALA A 80 -5.58 -3.19 -3.16
C ALA A 80 -6.39 -4.47 -2.96
N GLN A 81 -7.73 -4.36 -2.93
CA GLN A 81 -8.61 -5.52 -2.83
C GLN A 81 -8.53 -6.40 -4.09
N SER A 82 -8.56 -5.80 -5.28
CA SER A 82 -8.39 -6.53 -6.54
C SER A 82 -7.04 -7.26 -6.62
N LEU A 83 -5.97 -6.64 -6.14
CA LEU A 83 -4.65 -7.26 -6.06
C LEU A 83 -4.65 -8.46 -5.09
N ALA A 84 -5.27 -8.32 -3.92
CA ALA A 84 -5.39 -9.38 -2.93
C ALA A 84 -6.18 -10.58 -3.48
N ASP A 85 -7.28 -10.32 -4.19
CA ASP A 85 -8.08 -11.36 -4.85
C ASP A 85 -7.30 -12.06 -5.98
N SER A 86 -6.51 -11.32 -6.75
CA SER A 86 -5.62 -11.89 -7.77
C SER A 86 -4.58 -12.82 -7.13
N ILE A 87 -3.88 -12.36 -6.09
CA ILE A 87 -2.86 -13.15 -5.39
C ILE A 87 -3.47 -14.43 -4.81
N THR A 88 -4.63 -14.34 -4.15
CA THR A 88 -5.29 -15.52 -3.58
C THR A 88 -5.71 -16.51 -4.66
N SER A 89 -6.26 -16.05 -5.79
CA SER A 89 -6.62 -16.91 -6.91
C SER A 89 -5.42 -17.64 -7.52
N GLU A 90 -4.27 -16.97 -7.66
CA GLU A 90 -3.02 -17.59 -8.14
C GLU A 90 -2.47 -18.60 -7.12
N LEU A 91 -2.58 -18.29 -5.83
CA LEU A 91 -2.15 -19.19 -4.74
C LEU A 91 -3.04 -20.45 -4.69
N GLU A 92 -4.33 -20.32 -4.98
CA GLU A 92 -5.22 -21.46 -5.15
C GLU A 92 -4.89 -22.27 -6.41
N ALA A 93 -4.62 -21.62 -7.54
CA ALA A 93 -4.25 -22.29 -8.79
C ALA A 93 -2.96 -23.11 -8.61
N THR A 94 -1.94 -22.51 -7.99
CA THR A 94 -0.67 -23.19 -7.69
C THR A 94 -0.83 -24.33 -6.69
N LYS A 95 -1.69 -24.19 -5.67
CA LYS A 95 -2.06 -25.30 -4.78
C LYS A 95 -2.74 -26.46 -5.53
N ARG A 96 -3.65 -26.16 -6.46
CA ARG A 96 -4.33 -27.18 -7.29
C ARG A 96 -3.34 -27.93 -8.20
N ILE A 97 -2.41 -27.22 -8.83
CA ILE A 97 -1.33 -27.85 -9.64
C ILE A 97 -0.48 -28.77 -8.75
N ARG A 98 -0.03 -28.29 -7.59
CA ARG A 98 0.77 -29.08 -6.65
C ARG A 98 0.04 -30.34 -6.16
N ASN A 99 -1.26 -30.24 -5.88
CA ASN A 99 -2.06 -31.38 -5.44
C ASN A 99 -2.30 -32.38 -6.57
N ARG A 100 -2.46 -31.91 -7.81
CA ARG A 100 -2.54 -32.77 -9.00
C ARG A 100 -1.23 -33.50 -9.27
N ASP A 101 -0.08 -32.83 -9.12
CA ASP A 101 1.22 -33.49 -9.28
C ASP A 101 1.49 -34.53 -8.19
N LYS A 102 1.02 -34.30 -6.96
CA LYS A 102 1.07 -35.30 -5.89
C LYS A 102 0.19 -36.51 -6.19
N SER A 103 -1.04 -36.33 -6.67
CA SER A 103 -1.92 -37.47 -7.00
C SER A 103 -1.43 -38.27 -8.21
N ILE A 104 -0.82 -37.60 -9.20
CA ILE A 104 -0.20 -38.26 -10.37
C ILE A 104 1.02 -39.09 -9.96
N LYS A 105 1.83 -38.62 -9.00
CA LYS A 105 2.97 -39.41 -8.48
C LYS A 105 2.50 -40.65 -7.72
N VAL A 106 1.50 -40.53 -6.86
CA VAL A 106 0.93 -41.67 -6.11
C VAL A 106 0.33 -42.70 -7.08
N SER A 107 -0.36 -42.28 -8.13
CA SER A 107 -0.94 -43.21 -9.11
C SER A 107 0.10 -43.91 -9.99
N ARG A 108 1.28 -43.30 -10.23
CA ARG A 108 2.40 -43.98 -10.90
C ARG A 108 3.08 -45.02 -10.00
N GLU A 109 3.26 -44.71 -8.71
CA GLU A 109 3.83 -45.65 -7.73
C GLU A 109 2.95 -46.89 -7.50
N TYR A 110 1.63 -46.77 -7.63
CA TYR A 110 0.70 -47.91 -7.53
C TYR A 110 0.41 -48.66 -8.85
N SER A 111 0.98 -48.19 -9.99
CA SER A 111 0.78 -48.84 -11.31
C SER A 111 1.93 -49.74 -11.77
N GLY A 112 2.98 -49.88 -10.93
CA GLY A 112 4.02 -50.88 -11.12
C GLY A 112 3.67 -52.15 -10.33
N ASP A 113 3.60 -53.28 -11.04
CA ASP A 113 3.41 -54.65 -10.55
C ASP A 113 1.99 -55.11 -10.19
N TYR A 114 1.18 -55.30 -11.22
CA TYR A 114 0.37 -56.53 -11.33
C TYR A 114 0.80 -57.31 -12.57
N SER A 115 2.04 -57.82 -12.53
CA SER A 115 2.46 -58.92 -13.39
C SER A 115 1.86 -60.20 -12.80
N THR A 116 0.74 -60.64 -13.38
CA THR A 116 0.15 -61.97 -13.20
C THR A 116 1.19 -63.04 -13.52
N VAL A 117 1.83 -63.59 -12.48
CA VAL A 117 2.44 -64.92 -12.55
C VAL A 117 1.36 -65.90 -12.10
N ILE A 118 0.62 -66.41 -13.07
CA ILE A 118 -0.05 -67.70 -12.93
C ILE A 118 1.09 -68.71 -12.87
N SER A 119 1.44 -69.17 -11.67
CA SER A 119 2.19 -70.42 -11.49
C SER A 119 1.18 -71.48 -11.13
N ASP A 120 0.94 -72.37 -12.09
CA ASP A 120 0.54 -73.75 -11.80
C ASP A 120 1.59 -74.39 -10.87
N ASP A 121 1.20 -75.47 -10.22
CA ASP A 121 1.96 -76.30 -9.27
C ASP A 121 1.98 -75.80 -7.82
N ASP A 122 0.91 -76.14 -7.09
CA ASP A 122 1.04 -77.02 -5.92
C ASP A 122 -0.35 -77.47 -5.39
N LEU A 123 -0.82 -78.61 -5.90
CA LEU A 123 -1.61 -79.58 -5.13
C LEU A 123 -0.74 -80.84 -5.05
N PRO A 124 -0.43 -81.37 -3.86
CA PRO A 124 -1.20 -82.55 -3.43
C PRO A 124 -1.34 -82.75 -1.89
N PHE A 125 -2.56 -83.19 -1.52
CA PHE A 125 -3.05 -83.78 -0.24
C PHE A 125 -3.05 -82.95 1.03
#